data_AF-A0A947SM39-F1
#
_entry.id   AF-A0A947SM39-F1
#
_cell.length_a   1.000
_cell.length_b   1.000
_cell.length_c   1.000
_cell.angle_alpha   90.00
_cell.angle_beta   90.00
_cell.angle_gamma   90.00
#
_symmetry.space_group_name_H-M   'P 1'
#
loop_
_entity.id
_entity.type
_entity.pdbx_description
1 polymer ?
#
loop_
_entity_poly.entity_id
_entity_poly.type
_entity_poly.pdbx_seq_one_letter_code
_entity_poly.pdbx_strand_id
1 'polypeptide(L)'
;IYIYFVYTRKEMDKHWGRKSKITAMVDNKNPYLIYIFSPLVFKKLTTHKKYEILPTIIHETAHTFVTQINKRCFAWANEGVCQYVEGKNIHNNIVKKENWGWFKKNKILIDPVISWRIIMEHEGYKTAYLIVKYIIKLCGKQAIIDILSIRRTNHDKQIKQKISKILKSDIDIFLKIFKKKLKLV
;
A
#
# COMPACT_ATOMS: atom_id res chain seq x y z
N ILE A 1 4.34 14.77 13.25
CA ILE A 1 4.49 13.29 13.24
C ILE A 1 5.54 12.95 14.29
N TYR A 2 5.23 12.00 15.18
CA TYR A 2 6.10 11.53 16.24
C TYR A 2 6.54 10.09 15.90
N ILE A 3 7.83 9.82 16.07
CA ILE A 3 8.42 8.49 15.86
C ILE A 3 8.86 7.98 17.23
N TYR A 4 8.29 6.85 17.65
CA TYR A 4 8.62 6.19 18.89
C TYR A 4 9.40 4.91 18.61
N PHE A 5 10.62 4.85 19.13
CA PHE A 5 11.47 3.68 18.99
C PHE A 5 11.13 2.63 20.05
N VAL A 6 10.78 1.43 19.61
CA VAL A 6 10.55 0.27 20.49
C VAL A 6 11.78 -0.64 20.52
N TYR A 7 12.02 -1.27 21.67
CA TYR A 7 13.25 -2.02 21.91
C TYR A 7 13.03 -3.53 22.03
N THR A 8 11.77 -3.97 22.16
CA THR A 8 11.43 -5.39 22.29
C THR A 8 10.21 -5.77 21.48
N ARG A 9 10.11 -7.05 21.06
CA ARG A 9 8.92 -7.58 20.36
C ARG A 9 7.66 -7.46 21.23
N LYS A 10 7.79 -7.69 22.54
CA LYS A 10 6.70 -7.58 23.50
C LYS A 10 6.11 -6.17 23.55
N GLU A 11 6.95 -5.14 23.48
CA GLU A 11 6.52 -3.74 23.41
C GLU A 11 5.76 -3.45 22.11
N MET A 12 6.31 -3.85 20.96
CA MET A 12 5.63 -3.71 19.66
C MET A 12 4.26 -4.41 19.65
N ASP A 13 4.20 -5.65 20.13
CA ASP A 13 2.95 -6.43 20.19
C ASP A 13 1.91 -5.78 21.12
N LYS A 14 2.34 -5.11 22.19
CA LYS A 14 1.46 -4.34 23.08
C LYS A 14 0.83 -3.16 22.35
N HIS A 15 1.61 -2.40 21.58
CA HIS A 15 1.08 -1.27 20.78
C HIS A 15 0.19 -1.75 19.64
N TRP A 16 0.53 -2.89 19.02
CA TRP A 16 -0.29 -3.49 17.96
C TRP A 16 -1.59 -4.13 18.48
N GLY A 17 -1.60 -4.55 19.75
CA GLY A 17 -2.73 -5.23 20.40
C GLY A 17 -2.75 -6.75 20.17
N ARG A 18 -1.73 -7.34 19.54
CA ARG A 18 -1.57 -8.79 19.34
C ARG A 18 -0.14 -9.15 18.95
N LYS A 19 0.20 -10.44 19.03
CA LYS A 19 1.47 -10.97 18.51
C LYS A 19 1.58 -10.76 17.00
N SER A 20 2.71 -10.24 16.55
CA SER A 20 2.87 -9.80 15.17
C SER A 20 4.32 -9.82 14.69
N LYS A 21 4.51 -10.01 13.38
CA LYS A 21 5.82 -9.89 12.71
C LYS A 21 6.06 -8.50 12.11
N ILE A 22 5.21 -7.52 12.38
CA ILE A 22 5.36 -6.15 11.86
C ILE A 22 6.68 -5.53 12.33
N THR A 23 7.24 -4.67 11.50
CA THR A 23 8.50 -3.97 11.73
C THR A 23 8.27 -2.54 12.21
N ALA A 24 7.19 -1.93 11.73
CA ALA A 24 6.68 -0.63 12.13
C ALA A 24 5.16 -0.62 12.02
N MET A 25 4.52 0.42 12.58
CA MET A 25 3.10 0.69 12.43
C MET A 25 2.78 2.15 12.76
N VAL A 26 1.75 2.69 12.12
CA VAL A 26 1.01 3.85 12.62
C VAL A 26 0.09 3.44 13.78
N ASP A 27 0.01 4.25 14.83
CA ASP A 27 -0.89 4.02 15.96
C ASP A 27 -2.37 4.03 15.53
N ASN A 28 -3.13 3.04 15.99
CA ASN A 28 -4.52 2.85 15.60
C ASN A 28 -5.45 4.00 16.04
N LYS A 29 -5.07 4.76 17.08
CA LYS A 29 -5.84 5.88 17.63
C LYS A 29 -5.25 7.24 17.26
N ASN A 30 -3.95 7.30 16.97
CA ASN A 30 -3.25 8.52 16.59
C ASN A 30 -2.48 8.35 15.27
N PRO A 31 -3.02 8.83 14.13
CA PRO A 31 -2.37 8.66 12.83
C PRO A 31 -1.03 9.39 12.72
N TYR A 32 -0.67 10.27 13.68
CA TYR A 32 0.58 11.01 13.71
C TYR A 32 1.67 10.35 14.56
N LEU A 33 1.41 9.19 15.16
CA LEU A 33 2.35 8.44 15.97
C LEU A 33 2.75 7.16 15.26
N ILE A 34 4.05 6.96 15.03
CA ILE A 34 4.62 5.78 14.39
C ILE A 34 5.47 5.04 15.43
N TYR A 35 5.23 3.74 15.59
CA TYR A 35 6.12 2.85 16.32
C TYR A 35 7.01 2.09 15.36
N ILE A 36 8.31 2.03 15.64
CA ILE A 36 9.28 1.27 14.84
C ILE A 36 10.39 0.74 15.75
N PHE A 37 10.95 -0.42 15.44
CA PHE A 37 12.10 -0.91 16.20
C PHE A 37 13.28 0.07 16.16
N SER A 38 13.89 0.31 17.32
CA SER A 38 15.12 1.11 17.44
C SER A 38 16.21 0.57 16.51
N PRO A 39 17.03 1.43 15.88
CA PRO A 39 18.18 0.99 15.09
C PRO A 39 19.13 0.03 15.81
N LEU A 40 19.15 0.06 17.15
CA LEU A 40 19.95 -0.83 17.98
C LEU A 40 19.46 -2.30 17.93
N VAL A 41 18.15 -2.52 17.80
CA VAL A 41 17.54 -3.86 17.86
C VAL A 41 16.92 -4.31 16.54
N PHE A 42 16.79 -3.42 15.56
CA PHE A 42 16.07 -3.65 14.30
C PHE A 42 16.48 -4.93 13.56
N LYS A 43 17.78 -5.13 13.32
CA LYS A 43 18.31 -6.35 12.65
C LYS A 43 18.12 -7.62 13.48
N LYS A 44 18.05 -7.52 14.81
CA LYS A 44 17.90 -8.65 15.72
C LYS A 44 16.45 -9.11 15.80
N LEU A 45 15.50 -8.18 15.72
CA LEU A 45 14.07 -8.42 15.96
C LEU A 45 13.23 -8.47 14.67
N THR A 46 13.86 -8.28 13.51
CA THR A 46 13.20 -8.27 12.20
C THR A 46 14.05 -9.01 11.17
N THR A 47 13.44 -9.39 10.05
CA THR A 47 14.15 -9.95 8.89
C THR A 47 14.82 -8.87 8.02
N HIS A 48 14.71 -7.58 8.41
CA HIS A 48 15.12 -6.44 7.62
C HIS A 48 16.51 -5.93 7.99
N LYS A 49 17.14 -5.21 7.06
CA LYS A 49 18.44 -4.57 7.23
C LYS A 49 18.28 -3.15 7.79
N LYS A 50 19.32 -2.65 8.47
CA LYS A 50 19.32 -1.29 9.07
C LYS A 50 19.01 -0.18 8.04
N TYR A 51 19.46 -0.32 6.80
CA TYR A 51 19.18 0.68 5.76
C TYR A 51 17.69 0.75 5.37
N GLU A 52 16.88 -0.24 5.76
CA GLU A 52 15.44 -0.26 5.50
C GLU A 52 14.64 0.55 6.52
N ILE A 53 15.25 0.98 7.64
CA ILE A 53 14.58 1.75 8.70
C ILE A 53 13.97 3.03 8.14
N LEU A 54 14.76 3.86 7.46
CA LEU A 54 14.28 5.14 6.94
C LEU A 54 13.18 4.95 5.87
N PRO A 55 13.34 4.07 4.86
CA PRO A 55 12.24 3.75 3.95
C PRO A 55 10.97 3.26 4.67
N THR A 56 11.09 2.43 5.71
CA THR A 56 9.93 2.00 6.51
C THR A 56 9.28 3.17 7.24
N ILE A 57 10.06 4.10 7.82
CA ILE A 57 9.50 5.32 8.43
C ILE A 57 8.76 6.16 7.39
N ILE A 58 9.32 6.31 6.18
CA ILE A 58 8.69 7.05 5.08
C ILE A 58 7.37 6.38 4.67
N HIS A 59 7.35 5.05 4.57
CA HIS A 59 6.14 4.27 4.28
C HIS A 59 5.03 4.54 5.30
N GLU A 60 5.33 4.36 6.60
CA GLU A 60 4.35 4.59 7.67
C GLU A 60 3.92 6.06 7.74
N THR A 61 4.83 7.00 7.47
CA THR A 61 4.53 8.42 7.37
C THR A 61 3.54 8.71 6.24
N ALA A 62 3.66 8.04 5.10
CA ALA A 62 2.74 8.21 3.98
C ALA A 62 1.31 7.77 4.35
N HIS A 63 1.15 6.71 5.15
CA HIS A 63 -0.16 6.31 5.66
C HIS A 63 -0.86 7.42 6.46
N THR A 64 -0.11 8.23 7.22
CA THR A 64 -0.67 9.40 7.93
C THR A 64 -1.35 10.35 6.97
N PHE A 65 -0.69 10.72 5.87
CA PHE A 65 -1.24 11.64 4.86
C PHE A 65 -2.41 11.04 4.09
N VAL A 66 -2.30 9.76 3.69
CA VAL A 66 -3.41 9.06 3.04
C VAL A 66 -4.64 9.01 3.96
N THR A 67 -4.45 8.78 5.25
CA THR A 67 -5.54 8.77 6.24
C THR A 67 -6.21 10.14 6.36
N GLN A 68 -5.46 11.24 6.26
CA GLN A 68 -6.02 12.60 6.25
C GLN A 68 -6.86 12.87 5.01
N ILE A 69 -6.46 12.35 3.84
CA ILE A 69 -7.28 12.42 2.61
C ILE A 69 -8.56 11.62 2.80
N ASN A 70 -8.42 10.34 3.17
CA ASN A 70 -9.54 9.44 3.34
C ASN A 70 -9.14 8.18 4.12
N LYS A 71 -9.57 8.10 5.39
CA LYS A 71 -9.41 6.93 6.27
C LYS A 71 -10.05 5.63 5.75
N ARG A 72 -10.89 5.70 4.72
CA ARG A 72 -11.55 4.55 4.09
C ARG A 72 -11.27 4.54 2.58
N CYS A 73 -10.07 4.86 2.14
CA CYS A 73 -9.68 4.64 0.75
C CYS A 73 -9.48 3.14 0.43
N PHE A 74 -9.22 2.81 -0.84
CA PHE A 74 -8.90 1.44 -1.24
C PHE A 74 -7.55 1.00 -0.71
N ALA A 75 -7.48 -0.21 -0.15
CA ALA A 75 -6.25 -0.75 0.44
C ALA A 75 -5.10 -0.79 -0.59
N TRP A 76 -5.37 -1.18 -1.84
CA TRP A 76 -4.35 -1.19 -2.89
C TRP A 76 -3.80 0.22 -3.18
N ALA A 77 -4.65 1.25 -3.14
CA ALA A 77 -4.24 2.61 -3.43
C ALA A 77 -3.42 3.18 -2.27
N ASN A 78 -3.84 2.92 -1.03
CA ASN A 78 -3.09 3.30 0.17
C ASN A 78 -1.68 2.67 0.16
N GLU A 79 -1.61 1.34 0.11
CA GLU A 79 -0.35 0.59 0.12
C GLU A 79 0.52 0.95 -1.09
N GLY A 80 -0.08 1.05 -2.28
CA GLY A 80 0.64 1.38 -3.50
C GLY A 80 1.28 2.77 -3.47
N VAL A 81 0.62 3.77 -2.87
CA VAL A 81 1.18 5.11 -2.69
C VAL A 81 2.27 5.11 -1.63
N CYS A 82 2.08 4.42 -0.51
CA CYS A 82 3.10 4.34 0.53
C CYS A 82 4.37 3.64 0.01
N GLN A 83 4.21 2.56 -0.76
CA GLN A 83 5.29 1.89 -1.48
C GLN A 83 5.92 2.76 -2.58
N TYR A 84 5.15 3.65 -3.21
CA TYR A 84 5.69 4.58 -4.21
C TYR A 84 6.56 5.66 -3.56
N VAL A 85 6.12 6.21 -2.42
CA VAL A 85 6.81 7.29 -1.72
C VAL A 85 8.03 6.78 -0.93
N GLU A 86 8.01 5.56 -0.38
CA GLU A 86 9.17 5.01 0.36
C GLU A 86 10.44 4.93 -0.50
N GLY A 87 10.29 4.95 -1.83
CA GLY A 87 11.42 5.04 -2.75
C GLY A 87 12.35 3.83 -2.69
N LYS A 88 11.97 2.74 -1.99
CA LYS A 88 12.65 1.47 -2.15
C LYS A 88 12.53 1.13 -3.62
N ASN A 89 13.67 1.11 -4.26
CA ASN A 89 13.73 0.75 -5.64
C ASN A 89 13.39 -0.75 -5.78
N ILE A 90 12.10 -1.05 -5.86
CA ILE A 90 11.59 -2.28 -6.44
C ILE A 90 11.90 -2.15 -7.94
N HIS A 91 13.16 -2.42 -8.28
CA HIS A 91 13.80 -2.06 -9.56
C HIS A 91 13.28 -2.88 -10.76
N ASN A 92 12.34 -3.80 -10.57
CA ASN A 92 11.84 -4.61 -11.66
C ASN A 92 10.31 -4.68 -11.69
N ASN A 93 9.78 -4.66 -12.91
CA ASN A 93 8.35 -4.87 -13.19
C ASN A 93 7.98 -6.36 -13.13
N ILE A 94 8.73 -7.16 -12.35
CA ILE A 94 8.56 -8.62 -12.28
C ILE A 94 7.41 -8.92 -11.33
N VAL A 95 6.37 -9.60 -11.79
CA VAL A 95 5.24 -10.01 -10.94
C VAL A 95 4.98 -11.49 -11.21
N LYS A 96 4.83 -12.30 -10.16
CA LYS A 96 4.48 -13.70 -10.35
C LYS A 96 3.14 -13.83 -11.06
N LYS A 97 3.04 -14.75 -12.01
CA LYS A 97 1.83 -14.93 -12.82
C LYS A 97 0.60 -15.20 -11.95
N GLU A 98 0.72 -15.99 -10.88
CA GLU A 98 -0.38 -16.25 -9.95
C GLU A 98 -0.86 -14.98 -9.22
N ASN A 99 0.05 -14.09 -8.82
CA ASN A 99 -0.29 -12.86 -8.09
C ASN A 99 -1.00 -11.86 -9.00
N TRP A 100 -0.58 -11.74 -10.27
CA TRP A 100 -1.32 -10.97 -11.27
C TRP A 100 -2.70 -11.58 -11.57
N GLY A 101 -2.77 -12.91 -11.69
CA GLY A 101 -4.04 -13.63 -11.90
C GLY A 101 -5.03 -13.39 -10.77
N TRP A 102 -4.57 -13.50 -9.53
CA TRP A 102 -5.35 -13.21 -8.33
C TRP A 102 -5.83 -11.76 -8.29
N PHE A 103 -4.94 -10.80 -8.58
CA PHE A 103 -5.28 -9.37 -8.59
C PHE A 103 -6.43 -9.06 -9.56
N LYS A 104 -6.39 -9.64 -10.77
CA LYS A 104 -7.46 -9.47 -11.75
C LYS A 104 -8.75 -10.16 -11.32
N LYS A 105 -8.66 -11.44 -10.90
CA LYS A 105 -9.83 -12.25 -10.52
C LYS A 105 -10.66 -11.58 -9.43
N ASN A 106 -9.98 -10.98 -8.44
CA ASN A 106 -10.60 -10.33 -7.30
C ASN A 106 -10.91 -8.84 -7.52
N LYS A 107 -10.79 -8.32 -8.75
CA LYS A 107 -11.16 -6.94 -9.12
C LYS A 107 -10.60 -5.89 -8.15
N ILE A 108 -9.34 -6.05 -7.74
CA ILE A 108 -8.72 -5.31 -6.62
C ILE A 108 -8.89 -3.78 -6.75
N LEU A 109 -8.87 -3.23 -7.96
CA LEU A 109 -9.03 -1.79 -8.18
C LEU A 109 -10.36 -1.23 -7.67
N ILE A 110 -11.41 -2.03 -7.66
CA ILE A 110 -12.79 -1.61 -7.33
C ILE A 110 -13.39 -2.36 -6.15
N ASP A 111 -12.72 -3.37 -5.60
CA ASP A 111 -13.26 -4.18 -4.51
C ASP A 111 -13.22 -3.42 -3.18
N PRO A 112 -14.39 -3.12 -2.58
CA PRO A 112 -14.44 -2.36 -1.35
C PRO A 112 -14.25 -3.17 -0.07
N VAL A 113 -14.15 -4.50 -0.15
CA VAL A 113 -14.06 -5.40 0.99
C VAL A 113 -12.61 -5.84 1.24
N ILE A 114 -11.81 -5.96 0.18
CA ILE A 114 -10.44 -6.46 0.27
C ILE A 114 -9.58 -5.58 1.19
N SER A 115 -8.99 -6.22 2.20
CA SER A 115 -8.12 -5.59 3.18
C SER A 115 -6.65 -5.60 2.74
N TRP A 116 -5.83 -4.73 3.33
CA TRP A 116 -4.38 -4.71 3.10
C TRP A 116 -3.72 -6.05 3.41
N ARG A 117 -4.20 -6.77 4.43
CA ARG A 117 -3.65 -8.08 4.83
C ARG A 117 -3.80 -9.12 3.72
N ILE A 118 -4.98 -9.15 3.10
CA ILE A 118 -5.25 -10.05 1.96
C ILE A 118 -4.34 -9.67 0.78
N ILE A 119 -4.14 -8.37 0.52
CA ILE A 119 -3.22 -7.93 -0.54
C ILE A 119 -1.79 -8.39 -0.23
N MET A 120 -1.33 -8.25 1.02
CA MET A 120 0.00 -8.67 1.45
C MET A 120 0.23 -10.18 1.27
N GLU A 121 -0.76 -11.01 1.61
CA GLU A 121 -0.70 -12.48 1.50
C GLU A 121 -0.48 -12.97 0.05
N HIS A 122 -0.79 -12.13 -0.95
CA HIS A 122 -0.61 -12.41 -2.38
C HIS A 122 0.48 -11.55 -3.04
N GLU A 123 1.47 -11.08 -2.27
CA GLU A 123 2.53 -10.15 -2.72
C GLU A 123 1.98 -8.91 -3.46
N GLY A 124 0.74 -8.53 -3.16
CA GLY A 124 0.00 -7.53 -3.91
C GLY A 124 0.54 -6.12 -3.75
N TYR A 125 1.39 -5.85 -2.75
CA TYR A 125 2.05 -4.55 -2.55
C TYR A 125 2.92 -4.17 -3.75
N LYS A 126 3.61 -5.15 -4.34
CA LYS A 126 4.39 -4.91 -5.55
C LYS A 126 3.51 -4.52 -6.73
N THR A 127 2.41 -5.25 -6.92
CA THR A 127 1.43 -4.94 -7.98
C THR A 127 0.79 -3.56 -7.76
N ALA A 128 0.43 -3.24 -6.52
CA ALA A 128 -0.14 -1.96 -6.12
C ALA A 128 0.83 -0.80 -6.41
N TYR A 129 2.10 -0.93 -6.02
CA TYR A 129 3.17 0.03 -6.35
C TYR A 129 3.29 0.26 -7.86
N LEU A 130 3.39 -0.83 -8.64
CA LEU A 130 3.56 -0.74 -10.09
C LEU A 130 2.36 -0.08 -10.77
N ILE A 131 1.13 -0.36 -10.29
CA ILE A 131 -0.09 0.30 -10.77
C ILE A 131 -0.08 1.78 -10.42
N VAL A 132 0.21 2.15 -9.17
CA VAL A 132 0.28 3.57 -8.76
C VAL A 132 1.32 4.32 -9.59
N LYS A 133 2.52 3.75 -9.75
CA LYS A 133 3.57 4.31 -10.61
C LYS A 133 3.09 4.50 -12.04
N TYR A 134 2.33 3.53 -12.57
CA TYR A 134 1.79 3.61 -13.93
C TYR A 134 0.69 4.67 -14.07
N ILE A 135 -0.22 4.77 -13.10
CA ILE A 135 -1.25 5.82 -13.06
C ILE A 135 -0.61 7.20 -12.98
N ILE A 136 0.39 7.40 -12.11
CA ILE A 136 1.11 8.67 -12.01
C ILE A 136 1.76 9.03 -13.36
N LYS A 137 2.36 8.05 -14.04
CA LYS A 137 2.99 8.26 -15.35
C LYS A 137 1.98 8.63 -16.44
N LEU A 138 0.78 8.04 -16.44
CA LEU A 138 -0.22 8.24 -17.48
C LEU A 138 -1.17 9.41 -17.22
N CYS A 139 -1.62 9.55 -15.98
CA CYS A 139 -2.72 10.41 -15.57
C CYS A 139 -2.26 11.54 -14.63
N GLY A 140 -1.00 11.53 -14.19
CA GLY A 140 -0.45 12.49 -13.24
C GLY A 140 -0.76 12.17 -11.78
N LYS A 141 -0.16 12.93 -10.86
CA LYS A 141 -0.33 12.74 -9.41
C LYS A 141 -1.75 13.03 -8.93
N GLN A 142 -2.45 13.97 -9.57
CA GLN A 142 -3.82 14.32 -9.20
C GLN A 142 -4.77 13.12 -9.30
N ALA A 143 -4.59 12.24 -10.30
CA ALA A 143 -5.39 11.04 -10.45
C ALA A 143 -5.29 10.10 -9.22
N ILE A 144 -4.12 10.03 -8.58
CA ILE A 144 -3.96 9.25 -7.34
C ILE A 144 -4.72 9.91 -6.18
N ILE A 145 -4.64 11.24 -6.05
CA ILE A 145 -5.38 11.97 -5.01
C ILE A 145 -6.89 11.76 -5.19
N ASP A 146 -7.38 11.83 -6.43
CA ASP A 146 -8.79 11.59 -6.76
C ASP A 146 -9.21 10.16 -6.42
N ILE A 147 -8.38 9.16 -6.73
CA ILE A 147 -8.63 7.75 -6.37
C ILE A 147 -8.65 7.56 -4.85
N LEU A 148 -7.68 8.13 -4.13
CA LEU A 148 -7.63 8.06 -2.67
C LEU A 148 -8.86 8.73 -2.03
N SER A 149 -9.40 9.76 -2.66
CA SER A 149 -10.61 10.46 -2.20
C SER A 149 -11.89 9.64 -2.35
N ILE A 150 -11.88 8.55 -3.14
CA ILE A 150 -13.04 7.65 -3.25
C ILE A 150 -13.18 6.84 -1.97
N ARG A 151 -14.30 7.02 -1.27
CA ARG A 151 -14.65 6.22 -0.10
C ARG A 151 -14.97 4.77 -0.52
N ARG A 152 -14.17 3.85 0.00
CA ARG A 152 -14.35 2.40 -0.09
C ARG A 152 -15.60 1.98 0.68
N THR A 153 -16.65 1.57 -0.02
CA THR A 153 -17.91 1.09 0.55
C THR A 153 -18.66 0.17 -0.42
N ASN A 154 -19.37 -0.82 0.10
CA ASN A 154 -20.15 -1.76 -0.69
C ASN A 154 -21.45 -1.14 -1.25
N HIS A 155 -21.84 0.05 -0.76
CA HIS A 155 -23.06 0.73 -1.18
C HIS A 155 -22.87 1.60 -2.43
N ASP A 156 -21.63 1.94 -2.79
CA ASP A 156 -21.34 2.78 -3.94
C ASP A 156 -21.23 1.94 -5.22
N LYS A 157 -22.36 1.82 -5.93
CA LYS A 157 -22.45 1.11 -7.21
C LYS A 157 -21.69 1.82 -8.35
N GLN A 158 -21.23 3.05 -8.16
CA GLN A 158 -20.56 3.85 -9.18
C GLN A 158 -19.03 3.82 -9.07
N ILE A 159 -18.45 3.04 -8.15
CA ILE A 159 -16.98 2.93 -7.98
C ILE A 159 -16.27 2.66 -9.31
N LYS A 160 -16.77 1.70 -10.12
CA LYS A 160 -16.17 1.39 -11.43
C LYS A 160 -16.15 2.63 -12.34
N GLN A 161 -17.27 3.35 -12.42
CA GLN A 161 -17.41 4.54 -13.27
C GLN A 161 -16.49 5.68 -12.81
N LYS A 162 -16.41 5.92 -11.50
CA LYS A 162 -15.53 6.96 -10.91
C LYS A 162 -14.07 6.68 -11.23
N ILE A 163 -13.61 5.44 -11.00
CA ILE A 163 -12.22 5.06 -11.30
C ILE A 163 -11.97 5.11 -12.81
N SER A 164 -12.87 4.61 -13.66
CA SER A 164 -12.72 4.70 -15.11
C SER A 164 -12.62 6.14 -15.61
N LYS A 165 -13.39 7.07 -15.02
CA LYS A 165 -13.32 8.51 -15.35
C LYS A 165 -11.96 9.09 -15.00
N ILE A 166 -11.42 8.78 -13.82
CA ILE A 166 -10.10 9.25 -13.38
C ILE A 166 -8.99 8.68 -14.28
N LEU A 167 -9.06 7.38 -14.60
CA LEU A 167 -8.12 6.70 -15.48
C LEU A 167 -8.25 7.10 -16.96
N LYS A 168 -9.33 7.82 -17.32
CA LYS A 168 -9.72 8.13 -18.71
C LYS A 168 -9.77 6.88 -19.60
N SER A 169 -10.16 5.75 -19.01
CA SER A 169 -10.18 4.43 -19.64
C SER A 169 -11.12 3.50 -18.88
N ASP A 170 -11.76 2.55 -19.56
CA ASP A 170 -12.36 1.40 -18.88
C ASP A 170 -11.26 0.62 -18.11
N ILE A 171 -11.61 0.12 -16.93
CA ILE A 171 -10.68 -0.57 -16.02
C ILE A 171 -10.12 -1.86 -16.65
N ASP A 172 -10.93 -2.63 -17.37
CA ASP A 172 -10.50 -3.89 -17.96
C ASP A 172 -9.51 -3.63 -19.11
N ILE A 173 -9.75 -2.57 -19.89
CA ILE A 173 -8.83 -2.07 -20.91
C ILE A 173 -7.52 -1.58 -20.27
N PHE A 174 -7.63 -0.75 -19.22
CA PHE A 174 -6.47 -0.24 -18.48
C PHE A 174 -5.58 -1.38 -17.97
N LEU A 175 -6.17 -2.39 -17.32
CA LEU A 175 -5.44 -3.55 -16.80
C LEU A 175 -4.83 -4.40 -17.93
N LYS A 176 -5.51 -4.52 -19.09
CA LYS A 176 -4.96 -5.22 -20.27
C LYS A 176 -3.72 -4.52 -20.82
N ILE A 177 -3.74 -3.19 -20.88
CA ILE A 177 -2.59 -2.39 -21.34
C ILE A 177 -1.47 -2.44 -20.30
N PHE A 178 -1.79 -2.26 -19.01
CA PHE A 178 -0.83 -2.32 -17.92
C PHE A 178 -0.11 -3.68 -17.87
N LYS A 179 -0.83 -4.80 -18.07
CA LYS A 179 -0.23 -6.15 -18.12
C LYS A 179 0.93 -6.22 -19.12
N LYS A 180 0.85 -5.53 -20.27
CA LYS A 180 1.92 -5.51 -21.28
C LYS A 180 3.20 -4.81 -20.80
N LYS A 181 3.14 -4.06 -19.70
CA LYS A 181 4.29 -3.39 -19.07
C LYS A 181 4.93 -4.21 -17.95
N LEU A 182 4.30 -5.32 -17.57
CA LEU A 182 4.81 -6.26 -16.57
C LEU A 182 5.65 -7.36 -17.22
N LYS A 183 6.68 -7.81 -16.50
CA LYS A 183 7.37 -9.07 -16.78
C LYS A 183 6.78 -10.14 -15.87
N LEU A 184 5.87 -10.95 -16.41
CA LEU A 184 5.30 -12.03 -15.61
C LEU A 184 6.27 -13.21 -15.56
N VAL A 185 6.57 -13.69 -14.36
CA VAL A 185 7.43 -14.87 -14.11
C VAL A 185 6.65 -15.97 -13.41
#